data_AF-A0A958SNF9-F1
#
_entry.id   AF-A0A958SNF9-F1
#
_cell.length_a   1.000
_cell.length_b   1.000
_cell.length_c   1.000
_cell.angle_alpha   90.00
_cell.angle_beta   90.00
_cell.angle_gamma   90.00
#
_symmetry.space_group_name_H-M   'P 1'
#
loop_
_entity.id
_entity.type
_entity.pdbx_description
1 polymer ?
#
loop_
_entity_poly.entity_id
_entity_poly.type
_entity_poly.pdbx_seq_one_letter_code
_entity_poly.pdbx_strand_id
1 'polypeptide(L)'
;TFNSKLDEYLFSYSDNDNFSDDEYPSMAEALRLTKIDPSISSIDQRRLVFFIGDPAMKLAFGSPDIKLTHINDVPLGQGTDNLSALSHVKLSGEVTDVNGNVMTDYNGTLSTVIFDKDVQRQTLGNDGTVVNGQVYIMDFTTLGAAIFRGQASITNGLFEFEFVVPRDIAIPLGTGKVSFYATTSDLTQDNSGASVGEVVIGGINENAAEDNQGPLIQLYMNDENFVSGGITNGSPVLLAKLQDDNGINTASGIGHDIVAILDGDETNPYVINDYYQTEVDDYQRGSASYPLRDLEPGLHTLTLKAWDVYNNSSTAEIQFVVFDEDQKLVIDHVLNYPNPFVNYTEFWFNHNSSTPLDVSVQIFTVSGKLVKTINAQTNSGNCCNNGTSSLSRDIIWDGRDDFGDKIGKGVYVYKLTVYSPALNKKVEKFEKLVIL
;
A
#
# COMPACT_ATOMS: atom_id res chain seq x y z
N THR A 1 29.48 -21.60 14.08
CA THR A 1 29.37 -21.04 12.71
C THR A 1 27.92 -20.65 12.48
N PHE A 2 27.63 -19.81 11.49
CA PHE A 2 26.26 -19.56 11.00
C PHE A 2 25.99 -20.51 9.82
N ASN A 3 24.74 -20.92 9.58
CA ASN A 3 24.42 -21.78 8.43
C ASN A 3 24.12 -20.87 7.23
N SER A 4 25.11 -20.65 6.36
CA SER A 4 24.93 -19.89 5.12
C SER A 4 24.43 -20.74 3.94
N LYS A 5 24.36 -22.07 4.10
CA LYS A 5 23.97 -23.00 3.03
C LYS A 5 22.48 -23.01 2.75
N LEU A 6 21.66 -22.70 3.76
CA LEU A 6 20.22 -22.64 3.55
C LEU A 6 19.85 -21.57 2.53
N ASP A 7 20.46 -20.40 2.63
CA ASP A 7 20.18 -19.26 1.75
C ASP A 7 20.57 -19.59 0.30
N GLU A 8 21.73 -20.24 0.09
CA GLU A 8 22.19 -20.66 -1.25
C GLU A 8 21.14 -21.51 -1.98
N TYR A 9 20.56 -22.52 -1.30
CA TYR A 9 19.52 -23.36 -1.89
C TYR A 9 18.15 -22.68 -1.94
N LEU A 10 17.79 -21.90 -0.92
CA LEU A 10 16.47 -21.28 -0.82
C LEU A 10 16.25 -20.18 -1.88
N PHE A 11 17.33 -19.49 -2.24
CA PHE A 11 17.34 -18.42 -3.25
C PHE A 11 18.01 -18.83 -4.56
N SER A 12 18.24 -20.13 -4.78
CA SER A 12 18.71 -20.70 -6.06
C SER A 12 20.03 -20.11 -6.58
N TYR A 13 21.00 -19.83 -5.71
CA TYR A 13 22.35 -19.40 -6.10
C TYR A 13 23.45 -20.38 -5.68
N SER A 14 23.07 -21.62 -5.38
CA SER A 14 23.98 -22.71 -5.06
C SER A 14 24.53 -23.36 -6.33
N ASP A 15 25.87 -23.35 -6.49
CA ASP A 15 26.54 -24.14 -7.54
C ASP A 15 26.48 -25.68 -7.32
N ASN A 16 25.93 -26.12 -6.17
CA ASN A 16 25.93 -27.53 -5.74
C ASN A 16 24.52 -28.15 -5.73
N ASP A 17 23.68 -27.80 -6.70
CA ASP A 17 22.42 -28.50 -6.98
C ASP A 17 22.20 -28.74 -8.49
N ASN A 18 21.00 -29.17 -8.86
CA ASN A 18 20.61 -29.44 -10.25
C ASN A 18 19.52 -28.47 -10.72
N PHE A 19 19.27 -27.39 -9.96
CA PHE A 19 18.32 -26.37 -10.35
C PHE A 19 19.04 -25.38 -11.27
N SER A 20 18.31 -24.79 -12.20
CA SER A 20 18.81 -23.62 -12.92
C SER A 20 18.69 -22.40 -12.00
N ASP A 21 19.47 -21.35 -12.24
CA ASP A 21 19.46 -20.15 -11.39
C ASP A 21 18.06 -19.47 -11.33
N ASP A 22 17.21 -19.72 -12.34
CA ASP A 22 15.82 -19.27 -12.43
C ASP A 22 14.78 -20.28 -11.86
N GLU A 23 15.21 -21.48 -11.44
CA GLU A 23 14.33 -22.53 -10.93
C GLU A 23 14.45 -22.72 -9.40
N TYR A 24 13.57 -22.08 -8.64
CA TYR A 24 13.58 -22.20 -7.18
C TYR A 24 13.06 -23.57 -6.69
N PRO A 25 13.80 -24.29 -5.83
CA PRO A 25 13.30 -25.48 -5.15
C PRO A 25 12.15 -25.14 -4.19
N SER A 26 11.36 -26.15 -3.79
CA SER A 26 10.44 -25.96 -2.67
C SER A 26 11.20 -25.68 -1.38
N MET A 27 10.57 -25.00 -0.43
CA MET A 27 11.21 -24.66 0.85
C MET A 27 11.70 -25.89 1.60
N ALA A 28 10.93 -26.99 1.55
CA ALA A 28 11.33 -28.25 2.16
C ALA A 28 12.48 -28.94 1.41
N GLU A 29 12.54 -28.81 0.08
CA GLU A 29 13.64 -29.36 -0.71
C GLU A 29 14.94 -28.57 -0.48
N ALA A 30 14.88 -27.24 -0.44
CA ALA A 30 16.02 -26.40 -0.06
C ALA A 30 16.57 -26.79 1.33
N LEU A 31 15.68 -27.00 2.30
CA LEU A 31 16.07 -27.47 3.63
C LEU A 31 16.66 -28.89 3.62
N ARG A 32 16.12 -29.80 2.80
CA ARG A 32 16.66 -31.16 2.63
C ARG A 32 18.09 -31.10 2.08
N LEU A 33 18.31 -30.33 1.01
CA LEU A 33 19.62 -30.11 0.39
C LEU A 33 20.62 -29.54 1.40
N THR A 34 20.20 -28.52 2.15
CA THR A 34 21.02 -27.92 3.22
C THR A 34 21.45 -28.94 4.26
N LYS A 35 20.54 -29.85 4.68
CA LYS A 35 20.84 -30.84 5.72
C LYS A 35 21.78 -31.95 5.24
N ILE A 36 21.83 -32.21 3.94
CA ILE A 36 22.74 -33.22 3.36
C ILE A 36 24.04 -32.60 2.81
N ASP A 37 24.14 -31.27 2.73
CA ASP A 37 25.35 -30.58 2.31
C ASP A 37 26.55 -31.02 3.17
N PRO A 38 27.73 -31.32 2.59
CA PRO A 38 28.91 -31.78 3.33
C PRO A 38 29.34 -30.86 4.48
N SER A 39 29.12 -29.54 4.36
CA SER A 39 29.46 -28.54 5.37
C SER A 39 28.50 -28.53 6.57
N ILE A 40 27.29 -29.08 6.42
CA ILE A 40 26.23 -29.07 7.45
C ILE A 40 25.93 -30.47 7.99
N SER A 41 25.96 -31.49 7.14
CA SER A 41 25.46 -32.85 7.41
C SER A 41 26.11 -33.56 8.60
N SER A 42 27.32 -33.17 8.97
CA SER A 42 28.10 -33.75 10.06
C SER A 42 28.18 -32.89 11.33
N ILE A 43 27.57 -31.70 11.34
CA ILE A 43 27.58 -30.77 12.48
C ILE A 43 26.18 -30.56 13.07
N ASP A 44 26.11 -30.03 14.29
CA ASP A 44 24.83 -29.86 15.01
C ASP A 44 23.86 -28.89 14.33
N GLN A 45 24.35 -27.99 13.47
CA GLN A 45 23.52 -27.04 12.75
C GLN A 45 22.42 -27.68 11.91
N ARG A 46 22.61 -28.92 11.42
CA ARG A 46 21.58 -29.66 10.66
C ARG A 46 20.27 -29.86 11.44
N ARG A 47 20.29 -29.67 12.76
CA ARG A 47 19.17 -29.85 13.69
C ARG A 47 18.53 -28.52 14.14
N LEU A 48 19.01 -27.37 13.68
CA LEU A 48 18.52 -26.06 14.15
C LEU A 48 17.29 -25.58 13.39
N VAL A 49 17.22 -25.82 12.08
CA VAL A 49 16.14 -25.33 11.22
C VAL A 49 15.16 -26.46 10.90
N PHE A 50 13.87 -26.16 11.06
CA PHE A 50 12.75 -27.04 10.77
C PHE A 50 11.78 -26.33 9.84
N PHE A 51 11.21 -27.07 8.90
CA PHE A 51 10.12 -26.59 8.05
C PHE A 51 8.81 -27.16 8.58
N ILE A 52 7.81 -26.30 8.76
CA ILE A 52 6.45 -26.66 9.18
C ILE A 52 5.51 -26.08 8.14
N GLY A 53 4.87 -26.94 7.34
CA GLY A 53 4.00 -26.53 6.25
C GLY A 53 3.91 -27.61 5.18
N ASP A 54 3.33 -27.24 4.04
CA ASP A 54 3.28 -28.10 2.87
C ASP A 54 4.66 -28.18 2.21
N PRO A 55 5.29 -29.37 2.13
CA PRO A 55 6.64 -29.52 1.59
C PRO A 55 6.76 -29.22 0.09
N ALA A 56 5.64 -29.14 -0.64
CA ALA A 56 5.64 -28.79 -2.06
C ALA A 56 5.62 -27.27 -2.31
N MET A 57 5.36 -26.44 -1.29
CA MET A 57 5.30 -24.99 -1.47
C MET A 57 6.68 -24.38 -1.77
N LYS A 58 6.70 -23.53 -2.80
CA LYS A 58 7.83 -22.68 -3.16
C LYS A 58 7.67 -21.29 -2.54
N LEU A 59 8.77 -20.57 -2.40
CA LEU A 59 8.70 -19.13 -2.18
C LEU A 59 8.09 -18.46 -3.41
N ALA A 60 7.24 -17.47 -3.20
CA ALA A 60 6.58 -16.72 -4.26
C ALA A 60 7.56 -15.69 -4.85
N PHE A 61 8.47 -16.15 -5.70
CA PHE A 61 9.31 -15.28 -6.52
C PHE A 61 8.63 -15.05 -7.87
N GLY A 62 8.50 -13.78 -8.28
CA GLY A 62 8.10 -13.46 -9.64
C GLY A 62 9.13 -13.94 -10.63
N SER A 63 8.67 -14.40 -11.79
CA SER A 63 9.54 -14.92 -12.84
C SER A 63 10.56 -13.85 -13.28
N PRO A 64 11.80 -14.21 -13.61
CA PRO A 64 12.79 -13.20 -13.94
C PRO A 64 12.46 -12.40 -15.21
N ASP A 65 13.23 -11.32 -15.34
CA ASP A 65 13.56 -10.55 -16.53
C ASP A 65 12.73 -9.31 -16.89
N ILE A 66 12.46 -8.47 -15.90
CA ILE A 66 12.23 -7.04 -16.20
C ILE A 66 13.59 -6.34 -16.37
N LYS A 67 13.84 -5.78 -17.55
CA LYS A 67 15.11 -5.13 -17.92
C LYS A 67 14.90 -3.66 -18.22
N LEU A 68 15.73 -2.80 -17.60
CA LEU A 68 15.87 -1.42 -18.01
C LEU A 68 16.65 -1.39 -19.34
N THR A 69 16.23 -0.56 -20.30
CA THR A 69 16.89 -0.48 -21.61
C THR A 69 17.35 0.93 -21.97
N HIS A 70 16.67 1.98 -21.49
CA HIS A 70 17.03 3.37 -21.78
C HIS A 70 16.92 4.30 -20.57
N ILE A 71 17.74 5.34 -20.58
CA ILE A 71 17.67 6.51 -19.69
C ILE A 71 17.60 7.75 -20.60
N ASN A 72 16.55 8.56 -20.46
CA ASN A 72 16.31 9.75 -21.29
C ASN A 72 16.41 9.46 -22.80
N ASP A 73 15.73 8.38 -23.22
CA ASP A 73 15.74 7.86 -24.60
C ASP A 73 17.12 7.45 -25.16
N VAL A 74 18.18 7.43 -24.31
CA VAL A 74 19.52 6.93 -24.65
C VAL A 74 19.65 5.47 -24.19
N PRO A 75 20.00 4.53 -25.08
CA PRO A 75 20.19 3.13 -24.70
C PRO A 75 21.28 2.97 -23.64
N LEU A 76 21.07 2.05 -22.70
CA LEU A 76 22.11 1.63 -21.77
C LEU A 76 23.36 1.16 -22.54
N GLY A 77 24.54 1.50 -22.01
CA GLY A 77 25.83 1.19 -22.64
C GLY A 77 26.31 2.19 -23.69
N GLN A 78 25.51 3.18 -24.11
CA GLN A 78 25.95 4.26 -25.01
C GLN A 78 26.47 5.52 -24.28
N GLY A 79 26.56 5.49 -22.95
CA GLY A 79 26.90 6.64 -22.12
C GLY A 79 25.67 7.50 -21.86
N THR A 80 24.94 7.17 -20.81
CA THR A 80 23.75 7.90 -20.34
C THR A 80 24.14 9.02 -19.38
N ASP A 81 23.32 10.06 -19.31
CA ASP A 81 23.49 11.11 -18.30
C ASP A 81 23.29 10.57 -16.87
N ASN A 82 23.90 11.26 -15.90
CA ASN A 82 23.70 10.97 -14.49
C ASN A 82 22.32 11.49 -14.05
N LEU A 83 21.67 10.75 -13.17
CA LEU A 83 20.48 11.18 -12.46
C LEU A 83 20.89 12.20 -11.40
N SER A 84 20.90 13.48 -11.81
CA SER A 84 21.27 14.60 -10.95
C SER A 84 20.05 15.13 -10.20
N ALA A 85 20.24 15.60 -8.97
CA ALA A 85 19.17 16.19 -8.16
C ALA A 85 18.40 17.26 -8.95
N LEU A 86 17.07 17.27 -8.84
CA LEU A 86 16.15 18.17 -9.54
C LEU A 86 16.12 18.02 -11.07
N SER A 87 16.64 16.90 -11.60
CA SER A 87 16.49 16.57 -13.02
C SER A 87 15.22 15.78 -13.24
N HIS A 88 14.49 16.11 -14.32
CA HIS A 88 13.46 15.24 -14.87
C HIS A 88 14.11 14.09 -15.63
N VAL A 89 13.68 12.86 -15.34
CA VAL A 89 14.29 11.63 -15.85
C VAL A 89 13.19 10.74 -16.41
N LYS A 90 13.44 10.19 -17.59
CA LYS A 90 12.62 9.15 -18.22
C LYS A 90 13.37 7.83 -18.23
N LEU A 91 12.77 6.77 -17.70
CA LEU A 91 13.29 5.41 -17.74
C LEU A 91 12.36 4.53 -18.57
N SER A 92 12.91 3.68 -19.43
CA SER A 92 12.13 2.71 -20.18
C SER A 92 12.83 1.36 -20.27
N GLY A 93 12.02 0.32 -20.47
CA GLY A 93 12.47 -1.05 -20.40
C GLY A 93 11.47 -2.04 -20.96
N GLU A 94 11.76 -3.31 -20.76
CA GLU A 94 11.00 -4.42 -21.30
C GLU A 94 10.90 -5.60 -20.32
N VAL A 95 9.83 -6.36 -20.44
CA VAL A 95 9.64 -7.66 -19.79
C VAL A 95 10.03 -8.73 -20.80
N THR A 96 10.98 -9.60 -20.46
CA THR A 96 11.44 -10.67 -21.34
C THR A 96 11.13 -12.05 -20.77
N ASP A 97 11.13 -13.05 -21.65
CA ASP A 97 11.23 -14.44 -21.24
C ASP A 97 12.65 -14.77 -20.76
N VAL A 98 12.84 -15.97 -20.21
CA VAL A 98 14.14 -16.50 -19.74
C VAL A 98 15.21 -16.59 -20.85
N ASN A 99 14.82 -16.49 -22.12
CA ASN A 99 15.75 -16.47 -23.26
C ASN A 99 16.12 -15.04 -23.68
N GLY A 100 15.57 -14.02 -23.01
CA GLY A 100 15.77 -12.61 -23.33
C GLY A 100 14.89 -12.07 -24.46
N ASN A 101 13.86 -12.79 -24.91
CA ASN A 101 12.92 -12.27 -25.90
C ASN A 101 11.82 -11.46 -25.21
N VAL A 102 11.47 -10.29 -25.75
CA VAL A 102 10.37 -9.48 -25.24
C VAL A 102 9.06 -10.25 -25.25
N MET A 103 8.36 -10.25 -24.11
CA MET A 103 7.04 -10.86 -23.95
C MET A 103 5.96 -9.93 -24.53
N THR A 104 5.74 -9.99 -25.84
CA THR A 104 4.83 -9.07 -26.55
C THR A 104 3.35 -9.20 -26.19
N ASP A 105 2.96 -10.26 -25.47
CA ASP A 105 1.62 -10.48 -24.94
C ASP A 105 1.46 -10.05 -23.47
N TYR A 106 2.55 -9.60 -22.83
CA TYR A 106 2.53 -9.12 -21.45
C TYR A 106 1.89 -7.74 -21.35
N ASN A 107 0.75 -7.65 -20.70
CA ASN A 107 0.05 -6.40 -20.41
C ASN A 107 -0.31 -6.36 -18.94
N GLY A 108 0.02 -5.26 -18.25
CA GLY A 108 -0.02 -5.25 -16.79
C GLY A 108 0.46 -3.95 -16.18
N THR A 109 0.88 -4.03 -14.92
CA THR A 109 1.37 -2.88 -14.16
C THR A 109 2.74 -3.20 -13.59
N LEU A 110 3.69 -2.29 -13.82
CA LEU A 110 5.00 -2.26 -13.21
C LEU A 110 4.92 -1.47 -11.90
N SER A 111 5.52 -2.01 -10.85
CA SER A 111 5.95 -1.29 -9.65
C SER A 111 7.46 -1.17 -9.66
N THR A 112 7.98 0.04 -9.43
CA THR A 112 9.41 0.30 -9.41
C THR A 112 9.86 1.03 -8.15
N VAL A 113 11.06 0.71 -7.69
CA VAL A 113 11.75 1.42 -6.62
C VAL A 113 13.16 1.75 -7.08
N ILE A 114 13.53 3.02 -7.01
CA ILE A 114 14.90 3.47 -7.30
C ILE A 114 15.58 3.78 -5.97
N PHE A 115 16.69 3.10 -5.71
CA PHE A 115 17.53 3.35 -4.55
C PHE A 115 18.74 4.18 -4.95
N ASP A 116 19.05 5.17 -4.11
CA ASP A 116 20.35 5.85 -4.15
C ASP A 116 21.48 4.84 -3.91
N LYS A 117 22.70 5.28 -4.20
CA LYS A 117 23.93 4.51 -4.03
C LYS A 117 24.09 3.95 -2.62
N ASP A 118 24.78 2.81 -2.55
CA ASP A 118 25.07 2.09 -1.32
C ASP A 118 25.71 2.96 -0.23
N VAL A 119 25.33 2.67 1.01
CA VAL A 119 25.79 3.40 2.19
C VAL A 119 26.45 2.42 3.17
N GLN A 120 27.61 2.82 3.67
CA GLN A 120 28.28 2.11 4.76
C GLN A 120 27.58 2.42 6.09
N ARG A 121 27.26 1.38 6.84
CA ARG A 121 26.60 1.44 8.15
C ARG A 121 27.38 0.60 9.16
N GLN A 122 27.16 0.90 10.43
CA GLN A 122 27.73 0.16 11.54
C GLN A 122 26.61 -0.29 12.47
N THR A 123 26.74 -1.47 13.07
CA THR A 123 25.82 -1.90 14.13
C THR A 123 26.01 -1.05 15.40
N LEU A 124 25.00 -0.98 16.26
CA LEU A 124 25.09 -0.21 17.52
C LEU A 124 25.75 -1.00 18.67
N GLY A 125 25.98 -2.31 18.49
CA GLY A 125 26.55 -3.17 19.53
C GLY A 125 25.63 -3.40 20.74
N ASN A 126 24.30 -3.32 20.56
CA ASN A 126 23.30 -3.36 21.63
C ASN A 126 23.38 -4.60 22.55
N ASP A 127 23.84 -5.74 22.01
CA ASP A 127 24.00 -6.97 22.77
C ASP A 127 25.25 -7.00 23.67
N GLY A 128 26.10 -5.96 23.60
CA GLY A 128 27.32 -5.85 24.40
C GLY A 128 28.35 -6.94 24.10
N THR A 129 28.29 -7.58 22.93
CA THR A 129 29.23 -8.63 22.55
C THR A 129 30.65 -8.05 22.52
N VAL A 130 31.56 -8.64 23.29
CA VAL A 130 32.95 -8.16 23.40
C VAL A 130 33.91 -9.07 22.65
N VAL A 131 34.69 -8.49 21.73
CA VAL A 131 35.80 -9.17 21.03
C VAL A 131 37.08 -8.40 21.35
N ASN A 132 38.12 -9.09 21.80
CA ASN A 132 39.40 -8.48 22.19
C ASN A 132 39.28 -7.33 23.22
N GLY A 133 38.30 -7.40 24.11
CA GLY A 133 38.09 -6.40 25.17
C GLY A 133 37.35 -5.13 24.73
N GLN A 134 36.84 -5.07 23.49
CA GLN A 134 36.01 -3.98 22.99
C GLN A 134 34.64 -4.49 22.53
N VAL A 135 33.60 -3.66 22.65
CA VAL A 135 32.28 -3.97 22.07
C VAL A 135 32.47 -4.12 20.57
N TYR A 136 32.00 -5.25 20.04
CA TYR A 136 32.12 -5.59 18.64
C TYR A 136 31.09 -4.81 17.83
N ILE A 137 31.59 -3.91 16.98
CA ILE A 137 30.83 -3.12 16.03
C ILE A 137 31.10 -3.71 14.64
N MET A 138 30.04 -4.04 13.91
CA MET A 138 30.13 -4.67 12.59
C MET A 138 29.81 -3.63 11.52
N ASP A 139 30.73 -3.47 10.57
CA ASP A 139 30.51 -2.69 9.36
C ASP A 139 29.72 -3.52 8.34
N PHE A 140 28.73 -2.90 7.70
CA PHE A 140 27.97 -3.51 6.62
C PHE A 140 27.53 -2.47 5.61
N THR A 141 27.26 -2.91 4.39
CA THR A 141 26.74 -2.07 3.31
C THR A 141 25.24 -2.32 3.17
N THR A 142 24.47 -1.25 2.94
CA THR A 142 23.04 -1.32 2.66
C THR A 142 22.71 -0.37 1.51
N LEU A 143 21.56 -0.61 0.87
CA LEU A 143 21.05 0.28 -0.18
C LEU A 143 20.87 1.71 0.37
N GLY A 144 21.03 2.70 -0.50
CA GLY A 144 20.70 4.08 -0.18
C GLY A 144 19.21 4.31 0.02
N ALA A 145 18.83 5.57 0.23
CA ALA A 145 17.43 5.95 0.35
C ALA A 145 16.64 5.59 -0.92
N ALA A 146 15.36 5.24 -0.78
CA ALA A 146 14.48 5.05 -1.92
C ALA A 146 14.06 6.43 -2.48
N ILE A 147 14.68 6.84 -3.59
CA ILE A 147 14.50 8.17 -4.18
C ILE A 147 13.25 8.26 -5.06
N PHE A 148 12.66 7.11 -5.41
CA PHE A 148 11.42 7.06 -6.18
C PHE A 148 10.69 5.74 -5.91
N ARG A 149 9.36 5.82 -5.81
CA ARG A 149 8.43 4.68 -5.68
C ARG A 149 7.26 4.87 -6.63
N GLY A 150 7.29 4.20 -7.78
CA GLY A 150 6.37 4.50 -8.88
C GLY A 150 5.59 3.30 -9.42
N GLN A 151 4.56 3.61 -10.19
CA GLN A 151 3.85 2.65 -11.05
C GLN A 151 3.85 3.09 -12.51
N ALA A 152 3.90 2.11 -13.42
CA ALA A 152 3.78 2.34 -14.85
C ALA A 152 2.94 1.23 -15.51
N SER A 153 2.23 1.58 -16.58
CA SER A 153 1.57 0.60 -17.43
C SER A 153 2.61 -0.18 -18.24
N ILE A 154 2.40 -1.50 -18.39
CA ILE A 154 3.14 -2.34 -19.33
C ILE A 154 2.22 -2.67 -20.48
N THR A 155 2.64 -2.36 -21.71
CA THR A 155 1.91 -2.68 -22.93
C THR A 155 2.81 -3.48 -23.88
N ASN A 156 2.36 -4.67 -24.27
CA ASN A 156 3.12 -5.60 -25.12
C ASN A 156 4.57 -5.82 -24.63
N GLY A 157 4.74 -5.99 -23.32
CA GLY A 157 6.04 -6.20 -22.68
C GLY A 157 6.92 -4.97 -22.58
N LEU A 158 6.45 -3.77 -22.96
CA LEU A 158 7.23 -2.53 -22.88
C LEU A 158 6.66 -1.60 -21.81
N PHE A 159 7.53 -0.86 -21.13
CA PHE A 159 7.16 0.16 -20.15
C PHE A 159 8.04 1.40 -20.26
N GLU A 160 7.50 2.53 -19.84
CA GLU A 160 8.24 3.77 -19.58
C GLU A 160 7.60 4.50 -18.41
N PHE A 161 8.40 5.25 -17.66
CA PHE A 161 7.92 6.14 -16.61
C PHE A 161 8.89 7.31 -16.43
N GLU A 162 8.36 8.39 -15.87
CA GLU A 162 9.09 9.62 -15.63
C GLU A 162 9.04 9.99 -14.15
N PHE A 163 10.04 10.72 -13.68
CA PHE A 163 10.06 11.30 -12.34
C PHE A 163 11.08 12.43 -12.25
N VAL A 164 10.98 13.24 -11.19
CA VAL A 164 12.01 14.22 -10.83
C VAL A 164 12.87 13.66 -9.71
N VAL A 165 14.19 13.70 -9.87
CA VAL A 165 15.13 13.21 -8.86
C VAL A 165 15.09 14.10 -7.62
N PRO A 166 14.83 13.56 -6.40
CA PRO A 166 14.79 14.35 -5.17
C PRO A 166 16.04 15.17 -4.93
N ARG A 167 15.87 16.35 -4.33
CA ARG A 167 16.98 17.20 -3.89
C ARG A 167 17.88 16.52 -2.84
N ASP A 168 17.32 15.57 -2.11
CA ASP A 168 17.96 14.90 -0.98
C ASP A 168 18.89 13.75 -1.35
N ILE A 169 19.05 13.43 -2.63
CA ILE A 169 20.05 12.45 -3.03
C ILE A 169 21.45 12.87 -2.57
N ALA A 170 22.30 11.89 -2.32
CA ALA A 170 23.67 12.22 -1.93
C ALA A 170 24.47 12.73 -3.15
N ILE A 171 25.11 13.91 -2.98
CA ILE A 171 25.80 14.64 -4.06
C ILE A 171 26.89 13.84 -4.79
N PRO A 172 27.78 13.08 -4.11
CA PRO A 172 28.83 12.34 -4.82
C PRO A 172 28.26 11.32 -5.80
N LEU A 173 28.83 11.26 -7.00
CA LEU A 173 28.42 10.26 -8.00
C LEU A 173 28.65 8.84 -7.49
N GLY A 174 27.66 7.98 -7.69
CA GLY A 174 27.73 6.56 -7.40
C GLY A 174 26.67 5.79 -8.18
N THR A 175 26.77 4.47 -8.16
CA THR A 175 25.80 3.60 -8.82
C THR A 175 24.61 3.34 -7.91
N GLY A 176 23.40 3.62 -8.41
CA GLY A 176 22.15 3.24 -7.77
C GLY A 176 21.67 1.84 -8.15
N LYS A 177 20.52 1.48 -7.60
CA LYS A 177 19.79 0.26 -7.95
C LYS A 177 18.37 0.62 -8.36
N VAL A 178 17.92 0.10 -9.50
CA VAL A 178 16.51 0.15 -9.88
C VAL A 178 15.92 -1.24 -9.72
N SER A 179 14.85 -1.35 -8.93
CA SER A 179 14.11 -2.59 -8.71
C SER A 179 12.77 -2.52 -9.41
N PHE A 180 12.35 -3.66 -9.95
CA PHE A 180 11.13 -3.83 -10.71
C PHE A 180 10.36 -5.05 -10.22
N TYR A 181 9.04 -4.91 -10.17
CA TYR A 181 8.09 -6.00 -10.00
C TYR A 181 6.89 -5.71 -10.89
N ALA A 182 6.39 -6.69 -11.61
CA ALA A 182 5.25 -6.51 -12.50
C ALA A 182 4.23 -7.64 -12.33
N THR A 183 2.96 -7.32 -12.55
CA THR A 183 1.88 -8.31 -12.62
C THR A 183 1.07 -8.09 -13.89
N THR A 184 0.58 -9.17 -14.48
CA THR A 184 -0.36 -9.09 -15.60
C THR A 184 -1.73 -8.59 -15.13
N SER A 185 -2.49 -7.96 -16.01
CA SER A 185 -3.81 -7.40 -15.68
C SER A 185 -4.83 -8.45 -15.19
N ASP A 186 -4.65 -9.72 -15.55
CA ASP A 186 -5.46 -10.85 -15.09
C ASP A 186 -4.92 -11.53 -13.82
N LEU A 187 -3.80 -11.02 -13.28
CA LEU A 187 -3.11 -11.50 -12.07
C LEU A 187 -2.68 -12.97 -12.14
N THR A 188 -2.43 -13.49 -13.36
CA THR A 188 -2.01 -14.88 -13.57
C THR A 188 -0.49 -15.05 -13.61
N GLN A 189 0.25 -13.98 -13.90
CA GLN A 189 1.70 -14.00 -14.00
C GLN A 189 2.29 -12.76 -13.32
N ASP A 190 3.43 -12.95 -12.66
CA ASP A 190 4.27 -11.88 -12.14
C ASP A 190 5.73 -12.06 -12.58
N ASN A 191 6.40 -10.92 -12.75
CA ASN A 191 7.82 -10.88 -13.08
C ASN A 191 8.58 -9.93 -12.15
N SER A 192 9.87 -10.18 -12.00
CA SER A 192 10.78 -9.33 -11.23
C SER A 192 12.05 -9.03 -12.01
N GLY A 193 12.71 -7.93 -11.66
CA GLY A 193 13.97 -7.56 -12.28
C GLY A 193 14.68 -6.46 -11.53
N ALA A 194 15.96 -6.26 -11.81
CA ALA A 194 16.71 -5.15 -11.27
C ALA A 194 17.83 -4.72 -12.21
N SER A 195 18.10 -3.43 -12.27
CA SER A 195 19.32 -2.87 -12.83
C SER A 195 20.25 -2.47 -11.68
N VAL A 196 21.47 -3.03 -11.66
CA VAL A 196 22.49 -2.81 -10.64
C VAL A 196 23.76 -2.35 -11.34
N GLY A 197 24.29 -1.19 -10.96
CA GLY A 197 25.56 -0.69 -11.49
C GLY A 197 25.49 0.07 -12.81
N GLU A 198 24.32 0.15 -13.45
CA GLU A 198 24.16 0.83 -14.75
C GLU A 198 23.67 2.28 -14.61
N VAL A 199 22.93 2.57 -13.54
CA VAL A 199 22.37 3.89 -13.26
C VAL A 199 23.29 4.66 -12.33
N VAL A 200 23.82 5.79 -12.81
CA VAL A 200 24.66 6.69 -12.00
C VAL A 200 23.80 7.81 -11.42
N ILE A 201 23.82 7.96 -10.10
CA ILE A 201 23.07 8.95 -9.32
C ILE A 201 24.06 9.88 -8.64
N GLY A 202 23.75 11.18 -8.62
CA GLY A 202 24.53 12.22 -7.96
C GLY A 202 24.67 13.48 -8.81
N GLY A 203 25.25 14.53 -8.22
CA GLY A 203 25.27 15.87 -8.81
C GLY A 203 23.95 16.63 -8.62
N ILE A 204 23.90 17.84 -9.16
CA ILE A 204 22.75 18.75 -9.07
C ILE A 204 22.50 19.41 -10.42
N ASN A 205 21.23 19.55 -10.80
CA ASN A 205 20.84 20.34 -11.95
C ASN A 205 20.82 21.82 -11.57
N GLU A 206 21.86 22.57 -11.96
CA GLU A 206 21.98 24.01 -11.69
C GLU A 206 20.94 24.86 -12.46
N ASN A 207 20.27 24.29 -13.46
CA ASN A 207 19.26 24.97 -14.27
C ASN A 207 17.83 24.53 -13.95
N ALA A 208 17.61 23.84 -12.82
CA ALA A 208 16.28 23.47 -12.37
C ALA A 208 15.42 24.73 -12.13
N ALA A 209 14.14 24.65 -12.49
CA ALA A 209 13.19 25.73 -12.20
C ALA A 209 13.01 25.85 -10.68
N GLU A 210 12.73 27.06 -10.19
CA GLU A 210 12.41 27.22 -8.77
C GLU A 210 11.01 26.70 -8.48
N ASP A 211 10.88 25.95 -7.39
CA ASP A 211 9.61 25.56 -6.78
C ASP A 211 9.59 26.00 -5.32
N ASN A 212 8.47 26.61 -4.92
CA ASN A 212 8.24 27.10 -3.57
C ASN A 212 6.83 26.71 -3.06
N GLN A 213 6.14 25.78 -3.72
CA GLN A 213 4.84 25.29 -3.29
C GLN A 213 5.01 23.88 -2.72
N GLY A 214 4.45 23.63 -1.54
CA GLY A 214 4.44 22.28 -0.99
C GLY A 214 3.30 21.43 -1.57
N PRO A 215 3.32 20.11 -1.32
CA PRO A 215 2.36 19.19 -1.90
C PRO A 215 0.93 19.48 -1.40
N LEU A 216 -0.06 19.21 -2.24
CA LEU A 216 -1.46 19.11 -1.83
C LEU A 216 -1.67 17.77 -1.12
N ILE A 217 -2.27 17.83 0.08
CA ILE A 217 -2.52 16.65 0.92
C ILE A 217 -4.02 16.51 1.16
N GLN A 218 -4.58 15.34 0.84
CA GLN A 218 -5.94 14.96 1.17
C GLN A 218 -5.91 13.71 2.05
N LEU A 219 -6.52 13.79 3.22
CA LEU A 219 -6.52 12.72 4.21
C LEU A 219 -7.91 12.10 4.35
N TYR A 220 -7.92 10.79 4.51
CA TYR A 220 -9.11 9.98 4.73
C TYR A 220 -8.82 8.85 5.71
N MET A 221 -9.86 8.32 6.33
CA MET A 221 -9.79 7.08 7.09
C MET A 221 -10.57 5.98 6.39
N ASN A 222 -9.91 4.84 6.16
CA ASN A 222 -10.37 3.66 5.44
C ASN A 222 -10.62 3.88 3.95
N ASP A 223 -11.37 4.91 3.57
CA ASP A 223 -11.75 5.20 2.19
C ASP A 223 -12.06 6.69 1.95
N GLU A 224 -12.11 7.10 0.68
CA GLU A 224 -12.31 8.50 0.25
C GLU A 224 -13.67 9.12 0.60
N ASN A 225 -14.64 8.33 1.08
CA ASN A 225 -15.93 8.85 1.52
C ASN A 225 -15.89 9.31 2.99
N PHE A 226 -14.80 9.02 3.70
CA PHE A 226 -14.64 9.47 5.08
C PHE A 226 -14.58 11.00 5.15
N VAL A 227 -15.32 11.55 6.10
CA VAL A 227 -15.35 12.99 6.39
C VAL A 227 -14.74 13.21 7.76
N SER A 228 -13.86 14.21 7.87
CA SER A 228 -13.25 14.61 9.16
C SER A 228 -14.31 14.79 10.25
N GLY A 229 -14.06 14.21 11.43
CA GLY A 229 -14.99 14.05 12.54
C GLY A 229 -15.83 12.77 12.50
N GLY A 230 -15.70 11.95 11.45
CA GLY A 230 -16.37 10.66 11.30
C GLY A 230 -15.93 9.60 12.32
N ILE A 231 -16.57 8.44 12.26
CA ILE A 231 -16.35 7.34 13.22
C ILE A 231 -15.48 6.23 12.62
N THR A 232 -14.63 5.62 13.44
CA THR A 232 -13.80 4.47 13.07
C THR A 232 -13.79 3.42 14.18
N ASN A 233 -13.13 2.29 13.94
CA ASN A 233 -12.70 1.35 14.99
C ASN A 233 -11.28 1.66 15.46
N GLY A 234 -10.73 0.78 16.33
CA GLY A 234 -9.38 0.89 16.88
C GLY A 234 -8.25 0.48 15.93
N SER A 235 -8.53 0.07 14.68
CA SER A 235 -7.52 -0.29 13.68
C SER A 235 -7.89 0.22 12.28
N PRO A 236 -8.08 1.54 12.10
CA PRO A 236 -8.40 2.11 10.80
C PRO A 236 -7.17 2.13 9.89
N VAL A 237 -7.40 2.30 8.59
CA VAL A 237 -6.34 2.58 7.62
C VAL A 237 -6.30 4.08 7.35
N LEU A 238 -5.16 4.73 7.60
CA LEU A 238 -4.91 6.09 7.11
C LEU A 238 -4.69 6.04 5.60
N LEU A 239 -5.51 6.75 4.84
CA LEU A 239 -5.33 6.94 3.41
C LEU A 239 -4.98 8.41 3.14
N ALA A 240 -3.77 8.65 2.64
CA ALA A 240 -3.31 9.97 2.22
C ALA A 240 -3.15 10.00 0.71
N LYS A 241 -3.81 10.94 0.05
CA LYS A 241 -3.56 11.29 -1.35
C LYS A 241 -2.70 12.54 -1.42
N LEU A 242 -1.62 12.45 -2.17
CA LEU A 242 -0.61 13.49 -2.30
C LEU A 242 -0.50 13.89 -3.77
N GLN A 243 -0.38 15.18 -4.02
CA GLN A 243 -0.18 15.72 -5.36
C GLN A 243 0.83 16.87 -5.33
N ASP A 244 1.79 16.84 -6.23
CA ASP A 244 2.77 17.89 -6.45
C ASP A 244 3.27 17.88 -7.90
N ASP A 245 3.52 19.04 -8.50
CA ASP A 245 3.94 19.14 -9.91
C ASP A 245 5.30 18.49 -10.19
N ASN A 246 6.17 18.41 -9.18
CA ASN A 246 7.48 17.77 -9.25
C ASN A 246 7.51 16.39 -8.56
N GLY A 247 6.39 15.98 -7.96
CA GLY A 247 6.25 14.70 -7.26
C GLY A 247 6.65 14.76 -5.78
N ILE A 248 6.38 13.67 -5.09
CA ILE A 248 6.55 13.55 -3.64
C ILE A 248 7.92 12.97 -3.31
N ASN A 249 8.59 13.57 -2.32
CA ASN A 249 9.86 13.06 -1.84
C ASN A 249 9.66 11.82 -0.97
N THR A 250 10.14 10.68 -1.45
CA THR A 250 10.20 9.43 -0.70
C THR A 250 11.59 9.14 -0.15
N ALA A 251 12.60 9.93 -0.54
CA ALA A 251 13.95 9.79 -0.03
C ALA A 251 13.94 10.22 1.44
N SER A 252 14.25 9.29 2.35
CA SER A 252 14.43 9.57 3.77
C SER A 252 15.71 10.38 4.01
N GLY A 253 15.74 11.63 3.53
CA GLY A 253 16.68 12.66 3.93
C GLY A 253 16.48 13.03 5.40
N ILE A 254 17.41 13.79 5.98
CA ILE A 254 17.28 14.21 7.38
C ILE A 254 16.06 15.13 7.53
N GLY A 255 14.96 14.59 8.04
CA GLY A 255 13.75 15.34 8.38
C GLY A 255 12.74 15.53 7.25
N HIS A 256 12.91 14.87 6.10
CA HIS A 256 12.00 14.94 4.95
C HIS A 256 11.14 13.68 4.77
N ASP A 257 10.97 12.90 5.83
CA ASP A 257 10.07 11.76 5.84
C ASP A 257 8.59 12.20 5.71
N ILE A 258 7.77 11.34 5.09
CA ILE A 258 6.32 11.44 5.18
C ILE A 258 5.93 10.91 6.56
N VAL A 259 5.48 11.81 7.44
CA VAL A 259 5.20 11.47 8.83
C VAL A 259 3.75 11.74 9.20
N ALA A 260 3.13 10.79 9.89
CA ALA A 260 1.84 10.97 10.55
C ALA A 260 2.06 11.10 12.06
N ILE A 261 1.49 12.15 12.65
CA ILE A 261 1.56 12.48 14.07
C ILE A 261 0.15 12.31 14.64
N LEU A 262 -0.02 11.35 15.54
CA LEU A 262 -1.29 11.09 16.22
C LEU A 262 -1.32 11.85 17.55
N ASP A 263 -2.40 12.60 17.78
CA ASP A 263 -2.69 13.35 19.01
C ASP A 263 -1.56 14.29 19.47
N GLY A 264 -0.75 14.78 18.53
CA GLY A 264 0.38 15.66 18.80
C GLY A 264 1.61 14.96 19.38
N ASP A 265 1.71 13.62 19.35
CA ASP A 265 2.92 12.90 19.76
C ASP A 265 4.02 13.01 18.70
N GLU A 266 4.73 14.14 18.70
CA GLU A 266 5.90 14.37 17.85
C GLU A 266 7.11 13.49 18.21
N THR A 267 7.07 12.79 19.36
CA THR A 267 8.18 11.94 19.81
C THR A 267 8.14 10.55 19.19
N ASN A 268 6.96 10.06 18.83
CA ASN A 268 6.76 8.76 18.18
C ASN A 268 5.93 8.89 16.89
N PRO A 269 6.41 9.63 15.86
CA PRO A 269 5.69 9.75 14.60
C PRO A 269 5.71 8.43 13.83
N TYR A 270 4.65 8.18 13.06
CA TYR A 270 4.63 7.09 12.09
C TYR A 270 5.32 7.56 10.80
N VAL A 271 6.45 6.94 10.45
CA VAL A 271 7.13 7.14 9.17
C VAL A 271 6.47 6.23 8.12
N ILE A 272 5.90 6.82 7.08
CA ILE A 272 5.06 6.09 6.10
C ILE A 272 5.61 6.12 4.67
N ASN A 273 6.88 6.51 4.46
CA ASN A 273 7.52 6.55 3.13
C ASN A 273 7.37 5.24 2.34
N ASP A 274 7.46 4.09 3.01
CA ASP A 274 7.36 2.77 2.37
C ASP A 274 5.94 2.38 1.95
N TYR A 275 4.93 3.13 2.43
CA TYR A 275 3.53 2.93 2.08
C TYR A 275 3.07 3.87 0.96
N TYR A 276 3.91 4.82 0.54
CA TYR A 276 3.63 5.72 -0.56
C TYR A 276 4.00 5.08 -1.91
N GLN A 277 3.12 5.25 -2.89
CA GLN A 277 3.38 4.92 -4.28
C GLN A 277 2.66 5.91 -5.20
N THR A 278 3.26 6.22 -6.35
CA THR A 278 2.58 7.04 -7.37
C THR A 278 1.37 6.32 -7.95
N GLU A 279 0.45 7.09 -8.52
CA GLU A 279 -0.55 6.56 -9.43
C GLU A 279 0.13 6.00 -10.69
N VAL A 280 -0.58 5.12 -11.41
CA VAL A 280 -0.08 4.52 -12.65
C VAL A 280 0.13 5.62 -13.69
N ASP A 281 1.35 5.69 -14.26
CA ASP A 281 1.76 6.65 -15.30
C ASP A 281 1.71 8.13 -14.88
N ASP A 282 1.58 8.44 -13.59
CA ASP A 282 1.48 9.81 -13.08
C ASP A 282 2.36 9.97 -11.82
N TYR A 283 3.60 10.44 -11.99
CA TYR A 283 4.53 10.67 -10.86
C TYR A 283 4.15 11.87 -9.99
N GLN A 284 3.27 12.74 -10.48
CA GLN A 284 2.83 13.96 -9.80
C GLN A 284 1.76 13.65 -8.76
N ARG A 285 1.12 12.47 -8.83
CA ARG A 285 0.11 12.01 -7.89
C ARG A 285 0.50 10.67 -7.29
N GLY A 286 0.12 10.49 -6.04
CA GLY A 286 0.27 9.20 -5.39
C GLY A 286 -0.58 9.07 -4.14
N SER A 287 -0.55 7.88 -3.57
CA SER A 287 -1.24 7.59 -2.34
C SER A 287 -0.36 6.84 -1.36
N ALA A 288 -0.57 7.09 -0.07
CA ALA A 288 -0.01 6.32 1.02
C ALA A 288 -1.14 5.69 1.85
N SER A 289 -1.05 4.39 2.08
CA SER A 289 -2.06 3.61 2.83
C SER A 289 -1.41 2.96 4.05
N TYR A 290 -1.60 3.52 5.23
CA TYR A 290 -0.95 3.06 6.46
C TYR A 290 -1.95 2.47 7.47
N PRO A 291 -1.84 1.17 7.84
CA PRO A 291 -2.72 0.57 8.83
C PRO A 291 -2.35 1.01 10.26
N LEU A 292 -3.23 1.78 10.89
CA LEU A 292 -3.15 2.09 12.32
C LEU A 292 -3.67 0.90 13.13
N ARG A 293 -3.19 0.76 14.37
CA ARG A 293 -3.56 -0.34 15.27
C ARG A 293 -3.66 0.16 16.69
N ASP A 294 -4.47 -0.56 17.48
CA ASP A 294 -4.59 -0.41 18.92
C ASP A 294 -4.89 1.05 19.35
N LEU A 295 -5.73 1.76 18.58
CA LEU A 295 -6.17 3.10 18.94
C LEU A 295 -7.18 3.05 20.08
N GLU A 296 -6.97 3.90 21.08
CA GLU A 296 -7.87 4.02 22.23
C GLU A 296 -9.24 4.59 21.83
N PRO A 297 -10.34 4.25 22.52
CA PRO A 297 -11.63 4.88 22.25
C PRO A 297 -11.63 6.37 22.59
N GLY A 298 -12.04 7.23 21.66
CA GLY A 298 -12.04 8.67 21.88
C GLY A 298 -11.97 9.49 20.60
N LEU A 299 -11.90 10.82 20.76
CA LEU A 299 -11.61 11.73 19.67
C LEU A 299 -10.09 11.76 19.46
N HIS A 300 -9.67 11.53 18.22
CA HIS A 300 -8.28 11.59 17.80
C HIS A 300 -8.08 12.64 16.72
N THR A 301 -6.87 13.18 16.67
CA THR A 301 -6.42 14.11 15.63
C THR A 301 -5.13 13.58 15.03
N LEU A 302 -5.10 13.38 13.71
CA LEU A 302 -3.90 12.96 12.99
C LEU A 302 -3.44 14.08 12.07
N THR A 303 -2.20 14.51 12.23
CA THR A 303 -1.54 15.46 11.34
C THR A 303 -0.55 14.73 10.44
N LEU A 304 -0.69 14.85 9.13
CA LEU A 304 0.30 14.36 8.17
C LEU A 304 1.18 15.53 7.72
N LYS A 305 2.50 15.30 7.70
CA LYS A 305 3.47 16.19 7.04
C LYS A 305 4.15 15.45 5.90
N ALA A 306 4.18 16.07 4.72
CA ALA A 306 4.83 15.53 3.53
C ALA A 306 5.65 16.62 2.83
N TRP A 307 6.59 16.19 2.00
CA TRP A 307 7.53 17.04 1.27
C TRP A 307 7.49 16.71 -0.22
N ASP A 308 7.61 17.73 -1.06
CA ASP A 308 7.91 17.54 -2.47
C ASP A 308 9.40 17.23 -2.68
N VAL A 309 9.79 16.91 -3.92
CA VAL A 309 11.19 16.67 -4.30
C VAL A 309 12.11 17.91 -4.21
N TYR A 310 11.56 19.12 -4.10
CA TYR A 310 12.29 20.39 -3.94
C TYR A 310 12.53 20.79 -2.47
N ASN A 311 11.98 20.02 -1.53
CA ASN A 311 11.96 20.21 -0.09
C ASN A 311 11.00 21.33 0.39
N ASN A 312 9.90 21.55 -0.32
CA ASN A 312 8.76 22.29 0.19
C ASN A 312 7.82 21.35 0.95
N SER A 313 7.44 21.72 2.17
CA SER A 313 6.56 20.92 3.01
C SER A 313 5.14 21.45 3.06
N SER A 314 4.18 20.54 3.18
CA SER A 314 2.80 20.84 3.56
C SER A 314 2.37 19.97 4.73
N THR A 315 1.33 20.42 5.45
CA THR A 315 0.67 19.65 6.51
C THR A 315 -0.83 19.64 6.30
N ALA A 316 -1.47 18.51 6.58
CA ALA A 316 -2.93 18.41 6.67
C ALA A 316 -3.33 17.67 7.95
N GLU A 317 -4.53 17.97 8.43
CA GLU A 317 -5.08 17.38 9.65
C GLU A 317 -6.40 16.67 9.34
N ILE A 318 -6.63 15.53 10.00
CA ILE A 318 -7.91 14.83 10.01
C ILE A 318 -8.29 14.47 11.45
N GLN A 319 -9.57 14.67 11.78
CA GLN A 319 -10.14 14.28 13.06
C GLN A 319 -11.04 13.07 12.87
N PHE A 320 -11.11 12.20 13.87
CA PHE A 320 -11.94 11.00 13.82
C PHE A 320 -12.24 10.50 15.24
N VAL A 321 -13.35 9.79 15.40
CA VAL A 321 -13.79 9.23 16.69
C VAL A 321 -13.69 7.71 16.65
N VAL A 322 -12.79 7.18 17.47
CA VAL A 322 -12.60 5.74 17.64
C VAL A 322 -13.64 5.20 18.62
N PHE A 323 -14.36 4.17 18.20
CA PHE A 323 -15.18 3.35 19.08
C PHE A 323 -14.60 1.96 19.20
N ASP A 324 -14.60 1.43 20.42
CA ASP A 324 -14.32 0.01 20.66
C ASP A 324 -15.42 -0.84 19.99
N GLU A 325 -15.05 -1.45 18.87
CA GLU A 325 -15.96 -2.29 18.10
C GLU A 325 -16.32 -3.56 18.85
N ASP A 326 -15.47 -4.09 19.75
CA ASP A 326 -15.75 -5.27 20.57
C ASP A 326 -16.73 -4.97 21.71
N GLN A 327 -16.85 -3.70 22.11
CA GLN A 327 -17.78 -3.29 23.16
C GLN A 327 -19.09 -2.73 22.64
N LYS A 328 -19.15 -2.04 21.51
CA LYS A 328 -20.38 -1.37 21.09
C LYS A 328 -20.47 -1.20 19.58
N LEU A 329 -21.60 -1.63 19.01
CA LEU A 329 -22.03 -1.21 17.68
C LEU A 329 -22.58 0.22 17.73
N VAL A 330 -22.02 1.10 16.91
CA VAL A 330 -22.44 2.49 16.74
C VAL A 330 -22.80 2.72 15.28
N ILE A 331 -23.95 3.37 15.06
CA ILE A 331 -24.34 3.88 13.74
C ILE A 331 -24.64 5.37 13.85
N ASP A 332 -24.22 6.11 12.83
CA ASP A 332 -24.34 7.56 12.77
C ASP A 332 -24.71 8.05 11.37
N HIS A 333 -25.12 9.32 11.24
CA HIS A 333 -25.46 9.96 9.97
C HIS A 333 -26.44 9.14 9.10
N VAL A 334 -27.49 8.59 9.72
CA VAL A 334 -28.53 7.82 9.02
C VAL A 334 -29.38 8.75 8.16
N LEU A 335 -29.44 8.50 6.86
CA LEU A 335 -30.26 9.27 5.92
C LEU A 335 -30.69 8.42 4.72
N ASN A 336 -31.53 8.99 3.87
CA ASN A 336 -31.81 8.43 2.56
C ASN A 336 -31.61 9.49 1.47
N TYR A 337 -31.04 9.10 0.33
CA TYR A 337 -30.76 10.00 -0.78
C TYR A 337 -31.03 9.33 -2.15
N PRO A 338 -31.71 10.00 -3.10
CA PRO A 338 -32.37 11.30 -2.96
C PRO A 338 -33.58 11.27 -1.99
N ASN A 339 -33.85 12.40 -1.33
CA ASN A 339 -35.05 12.61 -0.53
C ASN A 339 -35.49 14.08 -0.63
N PRO A 340 -36.68 14.40 -1.17
CA PRO A 340 -37.69 13.47 -1.73
C PRO A 340 -37.23 12.74 -2.99
N PHE A 341 -37.84 11.59 -3.31
CA PHE A 341 -37.52 10.83 -4.54
C PHE A 341 -38.75 10.47 -5.38
N VAL A 342 -38.51 10.12 -6.65
CA VAL A 342 -39.54 9.71 -7.62
C VAL A 342 -39.40 8.22 -7.99
N ASN A 343 -38.19 7.79 -8.36
CA ASN A 343 -37.96 6.44 -8.90
C ASN A 343 -37.21 5.53 -7.92
N TYR A 344 -36.26 6.07 -7.16
CA TYR A 344 -35.48 5.30 -6.20
C TYR A 344 -34.88 6.21 -5.11
N THR A 345 -34.53 5.61 -3.98
CA THR A 345 -33.68 6.18 -2.94
C THR A 345 -32.71 5.12 -2.45
N GLU A 346 -31.58 5.55 -1.94
CA GLU A 346 -30.63 4.73 -1.20
C GLU A 346 -30.71 5.06 0.29
N PHE A 347 -30.40 4.10 1.16
CA PHE A 347 -30.25 4.31 2.60
C PHE A 347 -28.79 4.33 2.99
N TRP A 348 -28.35 5.45 3.56
CA TRP A 348 -26.96 5.72 3.90
C TRP A 348 -26.78 5.82 5.41
N PHE A 349 -25.67 5.30 5.94
CA PHE A 349 -25.29 5.45 7.34
C PHE A 349 -23.81 5.11 7.56
N ASN A 350 -23.20 5.71 8.58
CA ASN A 350 -21.86 5.37 9.04
C ASN A 350 -21.91 4.32 10.15
N HIS A 351 -20.88 3.46 10.25
CA HIS A 351 -20.73 2.47 11.31
C HIS A 351 -19.27 2.26 11.71
N ASN A 352 -19.06 1.71 12.92
CA ASN A 352 -17.73 1.44 13.47
C ASN A 352 -17.27 -0.03 13.37
N SER A 353 -17.94 -0.90 12.60
CA SER A 353 -17.54 -2.32 12.52
C SER A 353 -16.55 -2.59 11.39
N SER A 354 -15.51 -3.38 11.71
CA SER A 354 -14.57 -4.01 10.76
C SER A 354 -15.16 -5.18 9.96
N THR A 355 -16.32 -5.70 10.37
CA THR A 355 -16.97 -6.88 9.77
C THR A 355 -18.31 -6.53 9.14
N PRO A 356 -18.80 -7.31 8.14
CA PRO A 356 -20.14 -7.13 7.59
C PRO A 356 -21.22 -7.12 8.67
N LEU A 357 -22.14 -6.16 8.57
CA LEU A 357 -23.29 -5.99 9.45
C LEU A 357 -24.56 -6.42 8.72
N ASP A 358 -25.48 -7.08 9.42
CA ASP A 358 -26.80 -7.40 8.89
C ASP A 358 -27.71 -6.17 9.02
N VAL A 359 -28.28 -5.74 7.90
CA VAL A 359 -29.11 -4.53 7.82
C VAL A 359 -30.53 -4.89 7.43
N SER A 360 -31.51 -4.34 8.16
CA SER A 360 -32.93 -4.44 7.83
C SER A 360 -33.58 -3.06 7.82
N VAL A 361 -34.08 -2.65 6.66
CA VAL A 361 -34.85 -1.42 6.48
C VAL A 361 -36.33 -1.77 6.37
N GLN A 362 -37.12 -1.32 7.33
CA GLN A 362 -38.57 -1.49 7.33
C GLN A 362 -39.26 -0.16 7.09
N ILE A 363 -40.13 -0.09 6.09
CA ILE A 363 -40.77 1.16 5.66
C ILE A 363 -42.24 1.13 6.05
N PHE A 364 -42.71 2.19 6.68
CA PHE A 364 -44.05 2.32 7.23
C PHE A 364 -44.76 3.56 6.70
N THR A 365 -46.06 3.44 6.50
CA THR A 365 -46.96 4.61 6.39
C THR A 365 -46.98 5.41 7.70
N VAL A 366 -47.42 6.67 7.66
CA VAL A 366 -47.61 7.50 8.88
C VAL A 366 -48.58 6.91 9.91
N SER A 367 -49.45 5.97 9.49
CA SER A 367 -50.35 5.25 10.40
C SER A 367 -49.74 3.96 10.99
N GLY A 368 -48.47 3.65 10.67
CA GLY A 368 -47.75 2.49 11.20
C GLY A 368 -47.94 1.19 10.42
N LYS A 369 -48.65 1.20 9.28
CA LYS A 369 -48.73 0.02 8.41
C LYS A 369 -47.39 -0.22 7.70
N LEU A 370 -46.84 -1.43 7.83
CA LEU A 370 -45.65 -1.89 7.12
C LEU A 370 -45.92 -1.99 5.61
N VAL A 371 -44.98 -1.49 4.82
CA VAL A 371 -45.05 -1.37 3.36
C VAL A 371 -44.00 -2.23 2.68
N LYS A 372 -42.77 -2.17 3.16
CA LYS A 372 -41.62 -2.85 2.56
C LYS A 372 -40.67 -3.29 3.66
N THR A 373 -40.07 -4.47 3.50
CA THR A 373 -38.87 -4.86 4.24
C THR A 373 -37.73 -5.13 3.27
N ILE A 374 -36.57 -4.53 3.51
CA ILE A 374 -35.34 -4.73 2.74
C ILE A 374 -34.31 -5.30 3.70
N ASN A 375 -33.78 -6.48 3.41
CA ASN A 375 -32.67 -7.06 4.16
C ASN A 375 -31.43 -7.05 3.27
N ALA A 376 -30.33 -6.55 3.81
CA ALA A 376 -29.05 -6.41 3.13
C ALA A 376 -27.92 -6.67 4.13
N GLN A 377 -26.68 -6.67 3.64
CA GLN A 377 -25.49 -6.60 4.49
C GLN A 377 -24.69 -5.36 4.11
N THR A 378 -23.94 -4.79 5.05
CA THR A 378 -22.97 -3.74 4.69
C THR A 378 -21.90 -4.33 3.79
N ASN A 379 -21.49 -3.56 2.80
CA ASN A 379 -20.47 -4.02 1.87
C ASN A 379 -19.10 -4.05 2.54
N SER A 380 -18.41 -5.18 2.41
CA SER A 380 -16.95 -5.21 2.40
C SER A 380 -16.51 -4.69 1.03
N GLY A 381 -16.52 -3.36 0.86
CA GLY A 381 -15.96 -2.77 -0.35
C GLY A 381 -14.53 -3.28 -0.57
N ASN A 382 -14.15 -3.54 -1.83
CA ASN A 382 -12.76 -3.85 -2.21
C ASN A 382 -11.82 -2.63 -2.04
N CYS A 383 -12.06 -1.76 -1.06
CA CYS A 383 -11.14 -0.67 -0.76
C CYS A 383 -10.09 -1.18 0.22
N CYS A 384 -8.82 -0.97 -0.13
CA CYS A 384 -7.68 -1.02 0.79
C CYS A 384 -7.47 -2.40 1.46
N ASN A 385 -7.00 -3.40 0.70
CA ASN A 385 -6.50 -4.69 1.25
C ASN A 385 -7.45 -5.36 2.27
N ASN A 386 -8.70 -5.64 1.88
CA ASN A 386 -9.73 -6.28 2.70
C ASN A 386 -10.35 -5.42 3.83
N GLY A 387 -10.23 -4.08 3.76
CA GLY A 387 -10.90 -3.18 4.70
C GLY A 387 -12.41 -3.05 4.45
N THR A 388 -13.18 -2.86 5.51
CA THR A 388 -14.60 -2.48 5.42
C THR A 388 -14.73 -0.97 5.44
N SER A 389 -15.53 -0.40 4.52
CA SER A 389 -15.86 1.02 4.55
C SER A 389 -16.64 1.35 5.82
N SER A 390 -16.35 2.50 6.41
CA SER A 390 -17.16 3.03 7.52
C SER A 390 -18.52 3.57 7.07
N LEU A 391 -18.75 3.72 5.75
CA LEU A 391 -19.98 4.20 5.14
C LEU A 391 -20.70 3.06 4.40
N SER A 392 -22.00 2.89 4.70
CA SER A 392 -22.89 2.02 3.92
C SER A 392 -23.80 2.87 3.04
N ARG A 393 -23.93 2.53 1.74
CA ARG A 393 -24.80 3.24 0.77
C ARG A 393 -25.55 2.35 -0.23
N ASP A 394 -25.33 1.05 -0.21
CA ASP A 394 -25.73 0.15 -1.29
C ASP A 394 -27.16 -0.42 -1.14
N ILE A 395 -27.92 0.09 -0.18
CA ILE A 395 -29.27 -0.37 0.11
C ILE A 395 -30.25 0.48 -0.69
N ILE A 396 -30.63 -0.01 -1.87
CA ILE A 396 -31.51 0.68 -2.81
C ILE A 396 -32.97 0.27 -2.61
N TRP A 397 -33.88 1.25 -2.72
CA TRP A 397 -35.32 1.02 -2.82
C TRP A 397 -35.93 1.76 -4.00
N ASP A 398 -36.79 1.07 -4.74
CA ASP A 398 -37.46 1.55 -5.97
C ASP A 398 -38.86 2.13 -5.73
N GLY A 399 -39.25 2.34 -4.46
CA GLY A 399 -40.57 2.88 -4.11
C GLY A 399 -41.73 1.90 -4.27
N ARG A 400 -41.46 0.58 -4.37
CA ARG A 400 -42.51 -0.46 -4.42
C ARG A 400 -42.71 -1.14 -3.08
N ASP A 401 -43.85 -1.78 -2.88
CA ASP A 401 -44.10 -2.60 -1.69
C ASP A 401 -43.48 -4.02 -1.81
N ASP A 402 -43.78 -4.90 -0.86
CA ASP A 402 -43.30 -6.29 -0.87
C ASP A 402 -43.91 -7.16 -1.99
N PHE A 403 -44.99 -6.71 -2.63
CA PHE A 403 -45.65 -7.40 -3.75
C PHE A 403 -45.27 -6.80 -5.12
N GLY A 404 -44.47 -5.74 -5.14
CA GLY A 404 -44.03 -5.06 -6.36
C GLY A 404 -44.98 -3.96 -6.85
N ASP A 405 -46.00 -3.61 -6.06
CA ASP A 405 -46.95 -2.56 -6.39
C ASP A 405 -46.38 -1.17 -6.05
N LYS A 406 -46.74 -0.18 -6.88
CA LYS A 406 -46.39 1.22 -6.62
C LYS A 406 -47.22 1.74 -5.44
N ILE A 407 -46.56 2.39 -4.49
CA ILE A 407 -47.23 3.02 -3.36
C ILE A 407 -47.55 4.49 -3.63
N GLY A 408 -48.46 5.03 -2.83
CA GLY A 408 -48.90 6.42 -2.98
C GLY A 408 -47.79 7.43 -2.70
N LYS A 409 -47.91 8.61 -3.31
CA LYS A 409 -47.07 9.77 -3.01
C LYS A 409 -47.36 10.24 -1.58
N GLY A 410 -46.33 10.63 -0.84
CA GLY A 410 -46.51 11.10 0.53
C GLY A 410 -45.29 10.86 1.42
N VAL A 411 -45.50 11.11 2.71
CA VAL A 411 -44.49 10.93 3.75
C VAL A 411 -44.57 9.52 4.31
N TYR A 412 -43.43 8.88 4.46
CA TYR A 412 -43.27 7.58 5.11
C TYR A 412 -42.20 7.68 6.20
N VAL A 413 -42.23 6.72 7.12
CA VAL A 413 -41.21 6.57 8.17
C VAL A 413 -40.51 5.25 7.92
N TYR A 414 -39.17 5.23 7.94
CA TYR A 414 -38.43 3.98 7.88
C TYR A 414 -37.71 3.72 9.21
N LYS A 415 -37.57 2.45 9.53
CA LYS A 415 -36.78 1.93 10.65
C LYS A 415 -35.57 1.21 10.07
N LEU A 416 -34.39 1.73 10.34
CA LEU A 416 -33.12 1.07 10.06
C LEU A 416 -32.75 0.23 11.29
N THR A 417 -32.58 -1.07 11.09
CA THR A 417 -32.03 -2.00 12.08
C THR A 417 -30.69 -2.49 11.58
N VAL A 418 -29.64 -2.32 12.38
CA VAL A 418 -28.29 -2.83 12.08
C VAL A 418 -27.89 -3.79 13.19
N TYR A 419 -27.46 -4.99 12.80
CA TYR A 419 -27.04 -6.06 13.70
C TYR A 419 -25.61 -6.47 13.39
N SER A 420 -24.79 -6.59 14.44
CA SER A 420 -23.45 -7.16 14.36
C SER A 420 -23.50 -8.62 14.81
N PRO A 421 -23.23 -9.59 13.91
CA PRO A 421 -23.12 -11.00 14.29
C PRO A 421 -21.98 -11.26 15.29
N ALA A 422 -20.85 -10.56 15.13
CA ALA A 422 -19.68 -10.70 15.99
C ALA A 422 -19.97 -10.31 17.45
N LEU A 423 -20.69 -9.20 17.65
CA LEU A 423 -21.00 -8.67 18.99
C LEU A 423 -22.30 -9.19 19.58
N ASN A 424 -23.15 -9.80 18.74
CA ASN A 424 -24.54 -10.07 19.04
C ASN A 424 -25.27 -8.81 19.56
N LYS A 425 -25.01 -7.66 18.93
CA LYS A 425 -25.61 -6.36 19.27
C LYS A 425 -26.39 -5.78 18.11
N LYS A 426 -27.46 -5.05 18.45
CA LYS A 426 -28.37 -4.43 17.51
C LYS A 426 -28.59 -2.96 17.84
N VAL A 427 -28.63 -2.12 16.80
CA VAL A 427 -28.98 -0.70 16.90
C VAL A 427 -30.14 -0.40 15.96
N GLU A 428 -31.04 0.48 16.41
CA GLU A 428 -32.21 0.91 15.64
C GLU A 428 -32.25 2.43 15.50
N LYS A 429 -32.58 2.92 14.30
CA LYS A 429 -32.79 4.35 14.00
C LYS A 429 -34.05 4.52 13.17
N PHE A 430 -34.71 5.67 13.34
CA PHE A 430 -35.96 6.00 12.66
C PHE A 430 -35.79 7.33 11.95
N GLU A 431 -36.17 7.37 10.67
CA GLU A 431 -36.06 8.57 9.84
C GLU A 431 -37.27 8.69 8.91
N LYS A 432 -37.42 9.87 8.28
CA LYS A 432 -38.55 10.17 7.39
C LYS A 432 -38.09 10.26 5.95
N LEU A 433 -38.90 9.72 5.04
CA LEU A 433 -38.70 9.84 3.60
C LEU A 433 -39.96 10.37 2.91
N VAL A 434 -39.78 10.97 1.74
CA VAL A 434 -40.87 11.55 0.95
C VAL A 434 -40.84 11.02 -0.47
N ILE A 435 -41.99 10.53 -0.94
CA ILE A 435 -42.21 10.03 -2.30
C ILE A 435 -43.02 11.06 -3.09
N LEU A 436 -42.52 11.47 -4.25
CA LEU A 436 -43.07 12.55 -5.07
C LEU A 436 -44.01 12.14 -6.20
#